data_AF-A0A5K1DWQ8-F1
#
_entry.id   AF-A0A5K1DWQ8-F1
#
_cell.length_a   1.000
_cell.length_b   1.000
_cell.length_c   1.000
_cell.angle_alpha   90.00
_cell.angle_beta   90.00
_cell.angle_gamma   90.00
#
_symmetry.space_group_name_H-M   'P 1'
#
loop_
_entity.id
_entity.type
_entity.pdbx_description
1 polymer ?
#
loop_
_entity_poly.entity_id
_entity_poly.type
_entity_poly.pdbx_seq_one_letter_code
_entity_poly.pdbx_strand_id
1 'polypeptide(L)' 'DDPKQPHFVEPKFNQSFTYAEIQEITNNFEKPIGEGGSGNVYYGRLANGTEVAVKEIKESLPRGTKEFVSE' A
#
# COMPACT_ATOMS: atom_id res chain seq x y z
N ASP A 1 -20.62 -13.56 36.33
CA ASP A 1 -19.85 -14.03 35.18
C ASP A 1 -20.36 -13.25 33.99
N ASP A 2 -19.63 -12.20 33.60
CA ASP A 2 -20.02 -11.30 32.51
C ASP A 2 -19.48 -11.88 31.19
N PRO A 3 -20.31 -12.07 30.15
CA PRO A 3 -19.89 -12.71 28.92
C PRO A 3 -18.90 -11.80 28.17
N LYS A 4 -17.64 -12.25 28.10
CA LYS A 4 -16.58 -11.60 27.32
C LYS A 4 -17.05 -11.38 25.88
N GLN A 5 -17.27 -10.12 25.55
CA GLN A 5 -17.58 -9.65 24.21
C GLN A 5 -16.49 -10.14 23.23
N PRO A 6 -16.85 -10.54 22.00
CA PRO A 6 -15.85 -10.93 21.01
C PRO A 6 -14.94 -9.73 20.74
N HIS A 7 -13.64 -9.94 20.95
CA HIS A 7 -12.60 -8.94 20.71
C HIS A 7 -12.51 -8.70 19.20
N PHE A 8 -13.32 -7.78 18.67
CA PHE A 8 -13.16 -7.28 17.32
C PHE A 8 -11.83 -6.52 17.29
N VAL A 9 -10.78 -7.17 16.79
CA VAL A 9 -9.47 -6.56 16.64
C VAL A 9 -9.63 -5.43 15.65
N GLU A 10 -9.64 -4.18 16.12
CA GLU A 10 -9.74 -3.03 15.25
C GLU A 10 -8.54 -3.06 14.28
N PRO A 11 -8.76 -3.00 12.95
CA PRO A 11 -7.67 -2.97 12.02
C PRO A 11 -6.82 -1.73 12.32
N LYS A 12 -5.56 -1.95 12.73
CA LYS A 12 -4.60 -0.87 12.91
C LYS A 12 -4.30 -0.27 11.54
N PHE A 13 -5.01 0.78 11.16
CA PHE A 13 -4.86 1.47 9.89
C PHE A 13 -3.50 2.21 9.72
N ASN A 14 -2.66 2.21 10.77
CA ASN A 14 -1.48 3.07 10.88
C ASN A 14 -0.21 2.23 11.10
N GLN A 15 -0.06 1.13 10.36
CA GLN A 15 1.14 0.30 10.44
C GLN A 15 2.22 0.84 9.50
N SER A 16 3.37 1.21 10.08
CA SER A 16 4.57 1.56 9.31
C SER A 16 5.34 0.30 8.96
N PHE A 17 5.83 0.22 7.72
CA PHE A 17 6.68 -0.85 7.24
C PHE A 17 8.02 -0.27 6.81
N THR A 18 9.09 -1.00 7.06
CA THR A 18 10.40 -0.70 6.49
C THR A 18 10.41 -1.04 4.99
N TYR A 19 11.35 -0.45 4.24
CA TYR A 19 11.49 -0.78 2.81
C TYR A 19 11.77 -2.28 2.58
N ALA A 20 12.59 -2.89 3.44
CA ALA A 20 12.87 -4.32 3.39
C ALA A 20 11.59 -5.16 3.57
N GLU A 21 10.73 -4.80 4.53
CA GLU A 21 9.43 -5.47 4.69
C GLU A 21 8.55 -5.29 3.46
N ILE A 22 8.53 -4.10 2.85
CA ILE A 22 7.77 -3.87 1.61
C ILE A 22 8.29 -4.77 0.47
N GLN A 23 9.61 -4.96 0.36
CA GLN A 23 10.18 -5.90 -0.61
C GLN A 23 9.72 -7.33 -0.33
N GLU A 24 9.75 -7.78 0.92
CA GLU A 24 9.28 -9.13 1.27
C GLU A 24 7.78 -9.30 1.00
N ILE A 25 6.96 -8.33 1.40
CA ILE A 25 5.51 -8.32 1.19
C ILE A 25 5.16 -8.43 -0.29
N THR A 26 5.93 -7.76 -1.16
CA THR A 26 5.67 -7.70 -2.61
C THR A 26 6.48 -8.71 -3.43
N ASN A 27 7.22 -9.61 -2.78
CA ASN A 27 8.17 -10.51 -3.42
C ASN A 27 9.12 -9.76 -4.39
N ASN A 28 9.77 -8.70 -3.92
CA ASN A 28 10.58 -7.78 -4.71
C ASN A 28 9.82 -7.14 -5.88
N PHE A 29 8.58 -6.68 -5.64
CA PHE A 29 7.72 -6.02 -6.64
C PHE A 29 7.43 -6.88 -7.89
N GLU A 30 7.42 -8.22 -7.76
CA GLU A 30 7.30 -9.16 -8.87
C GLU A 30 5.97 -9.05 -9.64
N LYS A 31 4.88 -8.75 -8.94
CA LYS A 31 3.52 -8.79 -9.50
C LYS A 31 2.87 -7.41 -9.54
N PRO A 32 3.05 -6.63 -10.63
CA PRO A 32 2.29 -5.40 -10.84
C PRO A 32 0.81 -5.73 -11.08
N ILE A 33 -0.06 -4.95 -10.45
CA ILE A 33 -1.53 -5.07 -10.57
C ILE A 33 -2.20 -3.77 -11.02
N GLY A 34 -1.44 -2.68 -11.17
CA GLY A 34 -1.94 -1.43 -11.72
C GLY A 34 -0.84 -0.41 -11.98
N GLU A 35 -1.07 0.47 -12.94
CA GLU A 35 -0.19 1.59 -13.29
C GLU A 35 -1.05 2.83 -13.59
N GLY A 36 -0.61 4.00 -13.15
CA GLY A 36 -1.28 5.26 -13.47
C GLY A 36 -0.44 6.49 -13.12
N GLY A 37 -1.01 7.69 -13.29
CA GLY A 37 -0.31 8.97 -13.07
C GLY A 37 0.21 9.21 -11.65
N SER A 38 -0.12 8.34 -10.70
CA SER A 38 0.32 8.39 -9.31
C SER A 38 1.32 7.29 -8.93
N GLY A 39 1.82 6.49 -9.87
CA GLY A 39 2.81 5.44 -9.64
C GLY A 39 2.32 4.03 -9.94
N ASN A 40 3.17 3.06 -9.58
CA ASN A 40 2.95 1.63 -9.82
C ASN A 40 2.29 0.99 -8.59
N VAL A 41 1.39 0.04 -8.81
CA VAL A 41 0.73 -0.73 -7.75
C VAL A 41 1.08 -2.19 -7.91
N TYR A 42 1.56 -2.81 -6.83
CA TYR A 42 2.00 -4.19 -6.78
C TYR A 42 1.13 -4.99 -5.80
N TYR A 43 0.94 -6.27 -6.11
CA TYR A 43 0.34 -7.21 -5.18
C TYR A 43 1.33 -7.51 -4.05
N GLY A 44 0.83 -7.61 -2.83
CA GLY A 44 1.60 -8.11 -1.72
C GLY A 44 0.76 -8.93 -0.75
N ARG A 45 1.45 -9.67 0.12
CA ARG A 45 0.84 -10.46 1.17
C ARG A 45 1.60 -10.28 2.48
N LEU A 46 0.89 -9.83 3.51
CA LEU A 46 1.42 -9.70 4.85
C LEU A 46 1.65 -11.09 5.48
N ALA A 47 2.51 -11.17 6.49
CA ALA A 47 2.83 -12.43 7.19
C ALA A 47 1.61 -13.09 7.85
N ASN A 48 0.58 -12.31 8.20
CA ASN A 48 -0.70 -12.82 8.71
C ASN A 48 -1.63 -13.37 7.62
N GLY A 49 -1.19 -13.37 6.36
CA GLY A 49 -1.94 -13.86 5.21
C GLY A 49 -2.81 -12.81 4.53
N THR A 50 -2.95 -11.60 5.08
CA THR A 50 -3.73 -10.51 4.50
C THR A 50 -3.13 -10.04 3.18
N GLU A 51 -3.96 -10.02 2.14
CA GLU A 51 -3.60 -9.52 0.82
C GLU A 51 -3.70 -8.00 0.78
N VAL A 52 -2.70 -7.36 0.17
CA VAL A 52 -2.57 -5.90 0.12
C VAL A 52 -2.15 -5.42 -1.27
N ALA A 53 -2.46 -4.17 -1.57
CA ALA A 53 -1.95 -3.46 -2.73
C ALA A 53 -0.90 -2.44 -2.27
N VAL A 54 0.34 -2.59 -2.73
CA VAL A 54 1.45 -1.69 -2.39
C VAL A 54 1.63 -0.70 -3.53
N LYS A 55 1.42 0.59 -3.26
CA LYS A 55 1.63 1.66 -4.24
C LYS A 55 3.00 2.29 -4.03
N GLU A 56 3.84 2.19 -5.06
CA GLU A 56 5.11 2.90 -5.13
C GLU A 56 4.85 4.34 -5.58
N ILE A 57 4.96 5.28 -4.64
CA ILE A 57 4.89 6.71 -4.95
C ILE A 57 6.25 7.09 -5.54
N LYS A 58 6.34 7.14 -6.87
CA LYS A 58 7.50 7.76 -7.53
C LYS A 58 7.52 9.22 -7.14
N GLU A 59 8.61 9.67 -6.52
CA GLU A 59 8.83 11.08 -6.21
C GLU A 59 8.79 11.84 -7.54
N SER A 60 7.63 12.40 -7.86
CA SER A 60 7.54 13.35 -8.95
C SER A 60 8.31 14.56 -8.45
N LEU A 61 9.48 14.83 -9.05
CA LEU A 61 10.13 16.15 -8.99
C LEU A 61 9.02 17.21 -9.03
N PRO A 62 9.06 18.26 -8.19
CA PRO A 62 8.00 19.26 -8.12
C PRO A 62 7.70 19.68 -9.56
N ARG A 63 6.54 19.23 -10.05
CA ARG A 63 6.21 19.29 -11.47
C ARG A 63 6.14 20.77 -11.78
N GLY A 64 7.21 21.29 -12.38
CA GLY A 64 7.26 22.65 -12.87
C GLY A 64 6.10 22.78 -13.85
N THR A 65 5.06 23.46 -13.40
CA THR A 65 4.09 24.21 -14.20
C THR A 65 4.03 23.79 -15.67
N LYS A 66 3.29 22.72 -15.99
CA LYS A 66 2.69 22.57 -17.31
C LYS A 66 1.64 21.48 -17.32
N GLU A 67 0.42 21.96 -17.51
CA GLU A 67 -0.62 21.33 -18.33
C GLU A 67 -1.38 20.18 -17.67
N PHE A 68 -2.42 20.52 -16.91
CA PHE A 68 -3.77 19.96 -17.12
C PHE A 68 -4.81 21.00 -16.66
N VAL A 69 -5.26 21.83 -17.61
CA VAL A 69 -6.61 22.40 -17.56
C VAL A 69 -7.48 21.41 -18.33
N SER A 70 -8.40 20.75 -17.65
CA SER A 70 -9.56 20.17 -18.32
C SER A 70 -10.61 21.27 -18.36
N GLU A 71 -10.92 21.77 -19.56
CA GLU A 71 -12.14 22.54 -19.84
C GLU A 71 -13.38 21.65 -19.64
#